data_AF-C6T0L8-F1
#
_entry.id   AF-C6T0L8-F1
#
_cell.length_a   1.000
_cell.length_b   1.000
_cell.length_c   1.000
_cell.angle_alpha   90.00
_cell.angle_beta   90.00
_cell.angle_gamma   90.00
#
_symmetry.space_group_name_H-M   'P 1'
#
loop_
_entity.id
_entity.type
_entity.pdbx_description
1 polymer ?
#
loop_
_entity_poly.entity_id
_entity_poly.type
_entity_poly.pdbx_seq_one_letter_code
_entity_poly.pdbx_strand_id
1 'polypeptide(L)'
;MSAYGHQVERMNSTRSLSGGGSELRRSSFVLESGFYITSFAATIFVAALAATGLLLITLLVSLAMMLQSCQSSHAGIIQLQNINDEYNYCKLYSLHAKLNNLERHNFPSLCKDLAMKYIKEGQYARDLDSTKSVIEDYFNSVRPSDDGLDVVLIDIDGIFPPIPHSSNLFQALTIVY
;
A
#
# COMPACT_ATOMS: atom_id res chain seq x y z
N MET A 1 -57.64 24.51 -51.44
CA MET A 1 -58.32 23.40 -52.16
C MET A 1 -57.27 22.65 -52.96
N SER A 2 -57.36 21.32 -52.91
CA SER A 2 -56.50 20.29 -53.52
C SER A 2 -56.59 20.28 -55.06
N ALA A 3 -55.52 19.85 -55.76
CA ALA A 3 -55.53 18.62 -56.58
C ALA A 3 -54.37 18.56 -57.61
N TYR A 4 -53.74 17.40 -57.64
CA TYR A 4 -52.73 16.88 -58.57
C TYR A 4 -53.27 16.66 -60.01
N GLY A 5 -52.34 16.56 -60.98
CA GLY A 5 -52.56 15.96 -62.32
C GLY A 5 -51.40 16.24 -63.28
N HIS A 6 -50.26 15.55 -63.22
CA HIS A 6 -49.86 14.32 -63.95
C HIS A 6 -49.67 14.44 -65.49
N GLN A 7 -48.41 14.17 -65.94
CA GLN A 7 -47.99 13.42 -67.16
C GLN A 7 -48.26 14.06 -68.56
N VAL A 8 -47.53 13.89 -69.67
CA VAL A 8 -46.52 12.93 -70.19
C VAL A 8 -45.81 13.55 -71.45
N GLU A 9 -44.59 13.07 -71.77
CA GLU A 9 -44.01 12.77 -73.12
C GLU A 9 -43.39 13.82 -74.09
N ARG A 10 -42.07 13.66 -74.35
CA ARG A 10 -41.38 13.40 -75.66
C ARG A 10 -39.85 13.41 -75.45
N MET A 11 -39.16 12.27 -75.38
CA MET A 11 -38.60 11.46 -76.48
C MET A 11 -37.51 12.18 -77.30
N ASN A 12 -36.25 11.76 -77.13
CA ASN A 12 -35.29 11.64 -78.23
C ASN A 12 -34.19 10.62 -77.90
N SER A 13 -33.91 9.79 -78.90
CA SER A 13 -33.51 8.40 -78.76
C SER A 13 -32.01 8.13 -78.77
N THR A 14 -31.69 6.95 -78.23
CA THR A 14 -30.50 6.12 -78.36
C THR A 14 -29.85 6.11 -79.75
N ARG A 15 -28.51 6.18 -79.77
CA ARG A 15 -27.68 5.76 -80.91
C ARG A 15 -26.61 4.79 -80.42
N SER A 16 -26.81 3.51 -80.72
CA SER A 16 -25.85 2.41 -80.56
C SER A 16 -25.00 2.26 -81.83
N LEU A 17 -23.75 1.78 -81.69
CA LEU A 17 -22.86 1.04 -82.64
C LEU A 17 -21.39 1.41 -82.32
N SER A 18 -20.63 0.65 -81.53
CA SER A 18 -19.96 -0.64 -81.82
C SER A 18 -18.80 -0.56 -82.83
N GLY A 19 -17.58 -0.72 -82.32
CA GLY A 19 -16.34 -1.00 -83.03
C GLY A 19 -15.14 -0.55 -82.18
N GLY A 20 -14.19 -1.37 -81.75
CA GLY A 20 -13.93 -2.80 -81.88
C GLY A 20 -12.58 -3.07 -81.18
N GLY A 21 -12.41 -4.29 -80.63
CA GLY A 21 -11.10 -4.88 -80.33
C GLY A 21 -10.42 -4.50 -79.02
N SER A 22 -10.45 -5.41 -78.03
CA SER A 22 -9.31 -6.31 -77.73
C SER A 22 -9.47 -6.93 -76.34
N GLU A 23 -9.37 -8.24 -76.32
CA GLU A 23 -9.47 -9.11 -75.15
C GLU A 23 -8.36 -8.91 -74.10
N LEU A 24 -8.72 -9.23 -72.85
CA LEU A 24 -7.89 -9.77 -71.77
C LEU A 24 -6.46 -9.21 -71.57
N ARG A 25 -6.29 -8.43 -70.49
CA ARG A 25 -5.13 -8.65 -69.61
C ARG A 25 -5.42 -8.27 -68.16
N ARG A 26 -5.75 -9.30 -67.37
CA ARG A 26 -5.69 -9.30 -65.91
C ARG A 26 -4.23 -9.48 -65.51
N SER A 27 -3.60 -8.49 -64.87
CA SER A 27 -2.39 -8.71 -64.07
C SER A 27 -2.05 -7.53 -63.16
N SER A 28 -1.93 -7.86 -61.86
CA SER A 28 -1.35 -7.14 -60.72
C SER A 28 -1.97 -5.79 -60.33
N PHE A 29 -2.94 -5.84 -59.41
CA PHE A 29 -3.11 -4.77 -58.43
C PHE A 29 -1.91 -4.83 -57.48
N VAL A 30 -0.94 -3.94 -57.65
CA VAL A 30 0.00 -3.62 -56.57
C VAL A 30 -0.85 -2.87 -55.53
N LEU A 31 -1.12 -3.52 -54.41
CA LEU A 31 -1.73 -2.88 -53.26
C LEU A 31 -0.66 -1.96 -52.65
N GLU A 32 -0.51 -0.76 -53.19
CA GLU A 32 0.28 0.28 -52.56
C GLU A 32 -0.51 0.78 -51.34
N SER A 33 -0.33 0.10 -50.21
CA SER A 33 -0.88 0.53 -48.93
C SER A 33 -0.07 1.72 -48.39
N GLY A 34 -0.16 2.85 -49.08
CA GLY A 34 0.33 4.14 -48.62
C GLY A 34 -0.84 4.98 -48.12
N PHE A 35 -0.84 5.32 -46.82
CA PHE A 35 -1.82 6.26 -46.29
C PHE A 35 -1.37 7.67 -46.69
N TYR A 36 -1.88 8.18 -47.81
CA TYR A 36 -1.55 9.54 -48.29
C TYR A 36 -2.30 10.58 -47.45
N ILE A 37 -1.65 11.02 -46.37
CA ILE A 37 -2.09 12.17 -45.59
C ILE A 37 -1.75 13.43 -46.38
N THR A 38 -2.72 14.34 -46.54
CA THR A 38 -2.47 15.64 -47.16
C THR A 38 -1.40 16.38 -46.36
N SER A 39 -0.50 17.10 -47.04
CA SER A 39 0.65 17.78 -46.40
C SER A 39 0.25 18.65 -45.19
N PHE A 40 -0.96 19.23 -45.23
CA PHE A 40 -1.54 20.01 -44.15
C PHE A 40 -1.92 19.19 -42.90
N ALA A 41 -2.48 17.98 -43.06
CA ALA A 41 -2.83 17.14 -41.92
C ALA A 41 -1.57 16.54 -41.25
N ALA A 42 -0.52 16.24 -42.04
CA ALA A 42 0.75 15.77 -41.52
C ALA A 42 1.43 16.83 -40.64
N THR A 43 1.43 18.10 -41.05
CA THR A 43 2.01 19.20 -40.27
C THR A 43 1.24 19.45 -38.98
N ILE A 44 -0.09 19.40 -39.00
CA ILE A 44 -0.92 19.50 -37.78
C ILE A 44 -0.58 18.37 -36.81
N PHE A 45 -0.46 17.14 -37.30
CA PHE A 45 -0.15 15.99 -36.45
C PHE A 45 1.23 16.11 -35.79
N VAL A 46 2.25 16.50 -36.57
CA VAL A 46 3.61 16.72 -36.04
C VAL A 46 3.63 17.88 -35.04
N ALA A 47 2.95 18.99 -35.34
CA ALA A 47 2.85 20.14 -34.44
C ALA A 47 2.14 19.78 -33.13
N ALA A 48 1.06 18.99 -33.19
CA ALA A 48 0.35 18.50 -32.02
C ALA A 48 1.22 17.57 -31.16
N LEU A 49 1.98 16.66 -31.77
CA LEU A 49 2.92 15.80 -31.06
C LEU A 49 4.04 16.61 -30.39
N ALA A 50 4.60 17.59 -31.10
CA ALA A 50 5.64 18.46 -30.56
C ALA A 50 5.14 19.28 -29.37
N ALA A 51 3.94 19.87 -29.50
CA ALA A 51 3.30 20.62 -28.41
C ALA A 51 3.00 19.73 -27.19
N THR A 52 2.44 18.53 -27.43
CA THR A 52 2.16 17.55 -26.37
C THR A 52 3.44 17.10 -25.67
N GLY A 53 4.49 16.82 -26.44
CA GLY A 53 5.81 16.48 -25.90
C GLY A 53 6.37 17.59 -25.01
N LEU A 54 6.29 18.85 -25.45
CA LEU A 54 6.73 19.99 -24.65
C LEU A 54 5.94 20.11 -23.34
N LEU A 55 4.63 19.90 -23.38
CA LEU A 55 3.78 19.90 -22.18
C LEU A 55 4.14 18.77 -21.21
N LEU A 56 4.41 17.57 -21.71
CA LEU A 56 4.82 16.45 -20.87
C LEU A 56 6.20 16.68 -20.23
N ILE A 57 7.17 17.20 -20.97
CA ILE A 57 8.50 17.51 -20.43
C ILE A 57 8.41 18.61 -19.36
N THR A 58 7.65 19.69 -19.62
CA THR A 58 7.46 20.76 -18.63
C THR A 58 6.76 20.25 -17.37
N LEU A 59 5.75 19.37 -17.51
CA LEU A 59 5.10 18.71 -16.39
C LEU A 59 6.11 17.88 -15.57
N LEU A 60 6.92 17.04 -16.22
CA LEU A 60 7.94 16.23 -15.56
C LEU A 60 8.97 17.09 -14.81
N VAL A 61 9.46 18.16 -15.43
CA VAL A 61 10.41 19.10 -14.79
C VAL A 61 9.76 19.78 -13.58
N SER A 62 8.52 20.26 -13.72
CA SER A 62 7.80 20.90 -12.61
C SER A 62 7.58 19.94 -11.44
N LEU A 63 7.20 18.70 -11.73
CA LEU A 63 7.00 17.66 -10.72
C LEU A 63 8.32 17.30 -10.02
N ALA A 64 9.40 17.16 -10.78
CA ALA A 64 10.73 16.90 -10.22
C ALA A 64 11.19 18.03 -9.28
N MET A 65 10.97 19.29 -9.66
CA MET A 65 11.29 20.44 -8.80
C MET A 65 10.43 20.48 -7.53
N MET A 66 9.13 20.17 -7.62
CA MET A 66 8.27 20.07 -6.44
C MET A 66 8.74 18.96 -5.48
N LEU A 67 9.07 17.78 -6.02
CA LEU A 67 9.60 16.67 -5.22
C LEU A 67 10.95 17.02 -4.58
N GLN A 68 11.85 17.66 -5.33
CA GLN A 68 13.15 18.09 -4.82
C GLN A 68 13.00 19.16 -3.72
N SER A 69 12.04 20.08 -3.85
CA SER A 69 11.74 21.09 -2.82
C SER A 69 11.13 20.49 -1.55
N CYS A 70 10.32 19.44 -1.68
CA CYS A 70 9.82 18.70 -0.51
C CYS A 70 10.97 17.99 0.21
N GLN A 71 11.88 17.36 -0.54
CA GLN A 71 12.99 16.61 0.03
C GLN A 71 14.06 17.50 0.67
N SER A 72 14.41 18.64 0.05
CA SER A 72 15.43 19.56 0.58
C SER A 72 15.01 20.22 1.90
N SER A 73 13.71 20.41 2.12
CA SER A 73 13.17 20.98 3.36
C SER A 73 13.01 19.96 4.51
N HIS A 74 13.06 18.65 4.24
CA HIS A 74 12.66 17.62 5.21
C HIS A 74 13.74 16.56 5.49
N ALA A 75 14.97 16.73 5.01
CA ALA A 75 16.05 15.74 5.20
C ALA A 75 16.30 15.35 6.67
N GLY A 76 16.17 16.30 7.62
CA GLY A 76 16.22 16.00 9.06
C GLY A 76 14.93 15.44 9.65
N ILE A 77 13.78 15.79 9.08
CA ILE A 77 12.45 15.32 9.49
C ILE A 77 12.28 13.83 9.14
N ILE A 78 12.86 13.38 8.02
CA ILE A 78 12.81 11.97 7.59
C ILE A 78 13.52 11.05 8.59
N GLN A 79 14.65 11.47 9.17
CA GLN A 79 15.35 10.69 10.19
C GLN A 79 14.59 10.63 11.52
N LEU A 80 14.01 11.75 11.96
CA LEU A 80 13.19 11.79 13.18
C LEU A 80 11.89 10.98 13.01
N GLN A 81 11.27 11.06 11.84
CA GLN A 81 10.11 10.24 11.47
C GLN A 81 10.47 8.76 11.51
N ASN A 82 11.62 8.36 10.96
CA ASN A 82 12.08 6.97 11.01
C ASN A 82 12.26 6.46 12.45
N ILE A 83 12.92 7.24 13.33
CA ILE A 83 13.08 6.87 14.75
C ILE A 83 11.71 6.74 15.45
N ASN A 84 10.78 7.66 15.16
CA ASN A 84 9.44 7.62 15.74
C ASN A 84 8.63 6.42 15.21
N ASP A 85 8.76 6.09 13.93
CA ASP A 85 8.11 4.95 13.31
C ASP A 85 8.64 3.62 13.87
N GLU A 86 9.95 3.50 14.08
CA GLU A 86 10.56 2.35 14.75
C GLU A 86 10.08 2.22 16.20
N TYR A 87 10.01 3.32 16.95
CA TYR A 87 9.47 3.33 18.32
C TYR A 87 8.01 2.89 18.36
N ASN A 88 7.17 3.46 17.49
CA ASN A 88 5.74 3.16 17.42
C ASN A 88 5.50 1.71 16.98
N TYR A 89 6.28 1.22 16.00
CA TYR A 89 6.26 -0.17 15.57
C TYR A 89 6.56 -1.12 16.73
N CYS A 90 7.65 -0.88 17.47
CA CYS A 90 8.04 -1.72 18.58
C CYS A 90 7.04 -1.70 19.73
N LYS A 91 6.44 -0.55 20.01
CA LYS A 91 5.35 -0.42 21.00
C LYS A 91 4.12 -1.24 20.57
N LEU A 92 3.67 -1.09 19.33
CA LEU A 92 2.54 -1.83 18.78
C LEU A 92 2.81 -3.33 18.76
N TYR A 93 4.01 -3.74 18.32
CA TYR A 93 4.45 -5.14 18.34
C TYR A 93 4.41 -5.72 19.75
N SER A 94 4.95 -5.00 20.75
CA SER A 94 4.95 -5.46 22.14
C SER A 94 3.54 -5.65 22.69
N LEU A 95 2.61 -4.75 22.35
CA LEU A 95 1.21 -4.85 22.75
C LEU A 95 0.54 -6.05 22.06
N HIS A 96 0.76 -6.20 20.75
CA HIS A 96 0.22 -7.32 19.99
C HIS A 96 0.75 -8.67 20.50
N ALA A 97 2.04 -8.76 20.82
CA ALA A 97 2.64 -9.96 21.38
C ALA A 97 2.06 -10.32 22.75
N LYS A 98 1.85 -9.32 23.64
CA LYS A 98 1.21 -9.51 24.94
C LYS A 98 -0.22 -10.00 24.81
N LEU A 99 -1.02 -9.39 23.93
CA LEU A 99 -2.43 -9.73 23.77
C LEU A 99 -2.68 -11.07 23.06
N ASN A 100 -1.75 -11.50 22.21
CA ASN A 100 -1.91 -12.72 21.41
C ASN A 100 -1.02 -13.89 21.87
N ASN A 101 -0.37 -13.77 23.04
CA ASN A 101 0.55 -14.77 23.58
C ASN A 101 1.59 -15.26 22.54
N LEU A 102 2.14 -14.34 21.75
CA LEU A 102 3.13 -14.70 20.73
C LEU A 102 4.45 -15.09 21.41
N GLU A 103 4.96 -16.28 21.07
CA GLU A 103 6.23 -16.78 21.62
C GLU A 103 7.39 -15.83 21.30
N ARG A 104 8.32 -15.70 22.26
CA ARG A 104 9.48 -14.78 22.20
C ARG A 104 10.47 -15.08 21.06
N HIS A 105 10.28 -16.15 20.32
CA HIS A 105 11.23 -16.63 19.30
C HIS A 105 11.38 -15.67 18.11
N ASN A 106 10.40 -14.79 17.86
CA ASN A 106 10.43 -13.84 16.74
C ASN A 106 10.52 -12.37 17.18
N PHE A 107 11.23 -12.08 18.28
CA PHE A 107 11.39 -10.69 18.72
C PHE A 107 12.22 -9.87 17.69
N PRO A 108 11.67 -8.79 17.09
CA PRO A 108 12.37 -8.03 16.06
C PRO A 108 13.66 -7.41 16.59
N SER A 109 14.77 -7.60 15.87
CA SER A 109 16.09 -7.08 16.26
C SER A 109 16.09 -5.56 16.45
N LEU A 110 15.32 -4.85 15.61
CA LEU A 110 15.09 -3.40 15.69
C LEU A 110 14.56 -2.94 17.07
N CYS A 111 13.77 -3.79 17.73
CA CYS A 111 13.14 -3.44 19.01
C CYS A 111 14.03 -3.73 20.22
N LYS A 112 15.22 -4.32 20.01
CA LYS A 112 16.09 -4.78 21.11
C LYS A 112 16.60 -3.64 21.96
N ASP A 113 17.10 -2.57 21.34
CA ASP A 113 17.62 -1.41 22.07
C ASP A 113 16.49 -0.69 22.82
N LEU A 114 15.30 -0.62 22.20
CA LEU A 114 14.14 -0.03 22.83
C LEU A 114 13.66 -0.85 24.03
N ALA A 115 13.63 -2.18 23.93
CA ALA A 115 13.30 -3.06 25.04
C ALA A 115 14.32 -2.96 26.18
N MET A 116 15.63 -2.90 25.85
CA MET A 116 16.67 -2.65 26.83
C MET A 116 16.49 -1.31 27.54
N LYS A 117 16.18 -0.25 26.80
CA LYS A 117 15.89 1.07 27.35
C LYS A 117 14.68 1.04 28.28
N TYR A 118 13.58 0.43 27.84
CA TYR A 118 12.36 0.25 28.63
C TYR A 118 12.61 -0.46 29.98
N ILE A 119 13.50 -1.45 30.00
CA ILE A 119 13.90 -2.14 31.24
C ILE A 119 14.84 -1.26 32.08
N LYS A 120 15.92 -0.75 31.48
CA LYS A 120 16.97 0.01 32.19
C LYS A 120 16.49 1.34 32.76
N GLU A 121 15.55 2.00 32.09
CA GLU A 121 14.95 3.26 32.56
C GLU A 121 13.85 3.05 33.60
N GLY A 122 13.59 1.79 34.00
CA GLY A 122 12.64 1.46 35.05
C GLY A 122 11.17 1.50 34.62
N GLN A 123 10.87 1.69 33.32
CA GLN A 123 9.50 1.65 32.82
C GLN A 123 8.88 0.26 33.07
N TYR A 124 9.65 -0.82 32.86
CA TYR A 124 9.22 -2.17 33.20
C TYR A 124 8.79 -2.32 34.66
N ALA A 125 9.58 -1.77 35.59
CA ALA A 125 9.29 -1.85 37.02
C ALA A 125 8.01 -1.08 37.40
N ARG A 126 7.80 0.11 36.82
CA ARG A 126 6.57 0.89 37.05
C ARG A 126 5.31 0.17 36.56
N ASP A 127 5.39 -0.46 35.39
CA ASP A 127 4.28 -1.22 34.84
C ASP A 127 4.00 -2.48 35.67
N LEU A 128 5.05 -3.11 36.23
CA LEU A 128 4.94 -4.24 37.15
C LEU A 128 4.29 -3.81 38.48
N ASP A 129 4.72 -2.70 39.06
CA ASP A 129 4.14 -2.13 40.29
C ASP A 129 2.65 -1.79 40.10
N SER A 130 2.29 -1.25 38.94
CA SER A 130 0.90 -0.96 38.58
C SER A 130 0.07 -2.24 38.49
N THR A 131 0.63 -3.29 37.88
CA THR A 131 -0.03 -4.61 37.78
C THR A 131 -0.23 -5.22 39.17
N LYS A 132 0.79 -5.15 40.02
CA LYS A 132 0.72 -5.60 41.42
C LYS A 132 -0.39 -4.88 42.19
N SER A 133 -0.49 -3.55 42.06
CA SER A 133 -1.54 -2.77 42.73
C SER A 133 -2.94 -3.24 42.35
N VAL A 134 -3.19 -3.53 41.06
CA VAL A 134 -4.49 -4.03 40.60
C VAL A 134 -4.79 -5.42 41.16
N ILE A 135 -3.78 -6.29 41.25
CA ILE A 135 -3.90 -7.63 41.83
C ILE A 135 -4.23 -7.54 43.33
N GLU A 136 -3.54 -6.67 44.08
CA GLU A 136 -3.81 -6.44 45.50
C GLU A 136 -5.22 -5.90 45.73
N ASP A 137 -5.65 -4.92 44.93
CA ASP A 137 -7.01 -4.37 44.99
C ASP A 137 -8.07 -5.46 44.73
N TYR A 138 -7.82 -6.34 43.75
CA TYR A 138 -8.69 -7.47 43.48
C TYR A 138 -8.78 -8.42 44.67
N PHE A 139 -7.65 -8.85 45.24
CA PHE A 139 -7.66 -9.78 46.38
C PHE A 139 -8.29 -9.17 47.63
N ASN A 140 -8.14 -7.87 47.86
CA ASN A 140 -8.82 -7.17 48.95
C ASN A 140 -10.35 -7.14 48.77
N SER A 141 -10.85 -7.27 47.54
CA SER A 141 -12.28 -7.27 47.22
C SER A 141 -12.93 -8.66 47.24
N VAL A 142 -12.13 -9.73 47.15
CA VAL A 142 -12.62 -11.11 47.08
C VAL A 142 -12.65 -11.70 48.49
N ARG A 143 -13.76 -12.36 48.83
CA ARG A 143 -13.85 -13.15 50.06
C ARG A 143 -13.48 -14.60 49.76
N PRO A 144 -12.45 -15.17 50.41
CA PRO A 144 -12.11 -16.58 50.26
C PRO A 144 -13.21 -17.49 50.82
N SER A 145 -13.24 -18.72 50.33
CA SER A 145 -14.07 -19.82 50.79
C SER A 145 -13.66 -20.24 52.21
N ASP A 146 -14.65 -20.67 53.01
CA ASP A 146 -14.43 -21.08 54.41
C ASP A 146 -13.69 -22.44 54.51
N ASP A 147 -13.45 -23.14 53.40
CA ASP A 147 -12.70 -24.40 53.35
C ASP A 147 -11.17 -24.21 53.29
N GLY A 148 -10.69 -22.98 53.04
CA GLY A 148 -9.27 -22.65 52.98
C GLY A 148 -8.53 -23.26 51.79
N LEU A 149 -9.25 -23.61 50.72
CA LEU A 149 -8.69 -24.25 49.52
C LEU A 149 -8.41 -23.26 48.37
N ASP A 150 -8.62 -21.96 48.59
CA ASP A 150 -8.32 -20.94 47.59
C ASP A 150 -6.82 -20.84 47.34
N VAL A 151 -6.44 -20.83 46.05
CA VAL A 151 -5.04 -20.78 45.62
C VAL A 151 -4.84 -19.72 44.55
N VAL A 152 -3.74 -18.98 44.67
CA VAL A 152 -3.27 -18.07 43.63
C VAL A 152 -2.10 -18.70 42.90
N LEU A 153 -2.23 -18.80 41.58
CA LEU A 153 -1.19 -19.31 40.70
C LEU A 153 -0.41 -18.16 40.07
N ILE A 154 0.90 -18.09 40.27
CA ILE A 154 1.74 -17.04 39.71
C ILE A 154 2.90 -17.68 38.94
N ASP A 155 3.06 -17.28 37.68
CA ASP A 155 4.26 -17.58 36.90
C ASP A 155 5.41 -16.68 37.36
N ILE A 156 6.58 -17.26 37.62
CA ILE A 156 7.74 -16.52 38.14
C ILE A 156 8.68 -16.03 37.02
N ASP A 157 8.57 -16.60 35.82
CA ASP A 157 9.53 -16.36 34.75
C ASP A 157 9.42 -14.92 34.23
N GLY A 158 10.46 -14.13 34.49
CA GLY A 158 10.52 -12.71 34.10
C GLY A 158 9.98 -11.72 35.13
N ILE A 159 9.40 -12.17 36.24
CA ILE A 159 9.07 -11.28 37.39
C ILE A 159 10.33 -10.99 38.20
N PHE A 160 11.15 -12.02 38.44
CA PHE A 160 12.40 -11.89 39.17
C PHE A 160 13.60 -11.88 38.21
N PRO A 161 14.66 -11.12 38.50
CA PRO A 161 15.91 -11.26 37.79
C PRO A 161 16.42 -12.70 37.95
N PRO A 162 16.95 -13.34 36.88
CA PRO A 162 17.45 -14.70 36.96
C PRO A 162 18.54 -14.79 38.04
N ILE A 163 18.33 -15.64 39.04
CA ILE A 163 19.31 -15.90 40.08
C ILE A 163 20.53 -16.56 39.40
N PRO A 164 21.76 -16.04 39.54
CA PRO A 164 22.90 -16.51 38.74
C PRO A 164 23.33 -17.97 38.96
N HIS A 165 22.77 -18.68 39.96
CA HIS A 165 23.26 -20.00 40.38
C HIS A 165 22.15 -20.94 40.88
N SER A 166 21.17 -21.27 40.04
CA SER A 166 20.36 -22.48 40.29
C SER A 166 20.18 -23.27 39.00
N SER A 167 21.02 -24.29 38.82
CA SER A 167 20.98 -25.25 37.71
C SER A 167 19.85 -26.28 37.82
N ASN A 168 18.87 -26.09 38.70
CA ASN A 168 17.68 -26.92 38.82
C ASN A 168 16.51 -26.05 39.28
N LEU A 169 15.61 -25.62 38.39
CA LEU A 169 14.26 -25.19 38.79
C LEU A 169 13.32 -25.09 37.56
N PHE A 170 13.16 -26.18 36.81
CA PHE A 170 11.88 -26.35 36.12
C PHE A 170 10.86 -26.73 37.20
N GLN A 171 9.80 -25.94 37.31
CA GLN A 171 8.77 -25.89 38.37
C GLN A 171 9.10 -24.99 39.57
N ALA A 172 8.75 -23.71 39.45
CA ALA A 172 8.40 -22.91 40.63
C ALA A 172 7.03 -22.28 40.41
N LEU A 173 6.03 -23.13 40.54
CA LEU A 173 4.66 -22.76 40.81
C LEU A 173 4.61 -22.34 42.28
N THR A 174 4.64 -21.05 42.59
CA THR A 174 4.48 -20.61 43.99
C THR A 174 2.99 -20.44 44.26
N ILE A 175 2.42 -21.34 45.06
CA ILE A 175 1.11 -21.15 45.66
C ILE A 175 1.29 -20.15 46.80
N VAL A 176 0.69 -18.97 46.68
CA VAL A 176 0.61 -18.01 47.78
C VAL A 176 -0.66 -18.33 48.56
N TYR A 177 -0.49 -18.68 49.85
CA TYR A 177 -1.57 -18.83 50.84
C TYR A 177 -1.87 -17.49 51.51
#